data_AF-A0A962NI25-F1
#
_entry.id   AF-A0A962NI25-F1
#
_cell.length_a   1.000
_cell.length_b   1.000
_cell.length_c   1.000
_cell.angle_alpha   90.00
_cell.angle_beta   90.00
_cell.angle_gamma   90.00
#
_symmetry.space_group_name_H-M   'P 1'
#
loop_
_entity.id
_entity.type
_entity.pdbx_description
1 polymer ?
#
loop_
_entity_poly.entity_id
_entity_poly.type
_entity_poly.pdbx_seq_one_letter_code
_entity_poly.pdbx_strand_id
1 'polypeptide(L)'
;YYIDLYESLVLDLYGASFVDPHFYEDLWQLKDTWMPAVANLVDGDGQMPISDEMQDRLLSVLLRFQLDGSASLRQAIEVERQALGLNQISGRPISWLQQRWESTPLQIDGFESVGDAPATTPTAPAGMQ
;
A
#
# COMPACT_ATOMS: atom_id res chain seq x y z
N TYR A 1 0.80 -6.92 9.17
CA TYR A 1 0.59 -5.48 9.43
C TYR A 1 -0.26 -4.79 8.37
N TYR A 2 0.15 -4.60 7.10
CA TYR A 2 -0.68 -3.81 6.15
C TYR A 2 -1.97 -4.52 5.73
N ILE A 3 -1.98 -5.86 5.68
CA ILE A 3 -3.22 -6.63 5.51
C ILE A 3 -4.15 -6.35 6.70
N ASP A 4 -3.66 -6.49 7.93
CA ASP A 4 -4.43 -6.21 9.15
C ASP A 4 -4.90 -4.75 9.22
N LEU A 5 -4.04 -3.80 8.81
CA LEU A 5 -4.35 -2.39 8.75
C LEU A 5 -5.44 -2.12 7.71
N TYR A 6 -5.31 -2.68 6.51
CA TYR A 6 -6.33 -2.59 5.46
C TYR A 6 -7.65 -3.19 5.93
N GLU A 7 -7.65 -4.40 6.49
CA GLU A 7 -8.84 -5.05 7.03
C GLU A 7 -9.49 -4.21 8.13
N SER A 8 -8.69 -3.57 8.99
CA SER A 8 -9.21 -2.68 10.05
C SER A 8 -9.81 -1.37 9.51
N LEU A 9 -9.38 -0.91 8.33
CA LEU A 9 -9.77 0.37 7.76
C LEU A 9 -10.70 0.24 6.55
N VAL A 10 -10.97 -0.97 6.05
CA VAL A 10 -11.69 -1.17 4.78
C VAL A 10 -13.07 -0.52 4.78
N LEU A 11 -13.79 -0.56 5.91
CA LEU A 11 -15.10 0.07 6.05
C LEU A 11 -15.00 1.59 6.09
N ASP A 12 -13.96 2.15 6.71
CA ASP A 12 -13.73 3.60 6.76
C ASP A 12 -13.32 4.13 5.39
N LEU A 13 -12.45 3.40 4.68
CA LEU A 13 -12.06 3.68 3.30
C LEU A 13 -13.26 3.63 2.36
N TYR A 14 -14.09 2.60 2.49
CA TYR A 14 -15.33 2.48 1.71
C TYR A 14 -16.24 3.67 2.02
N GLY A 15 -16.56 3.92 3.30
CA GLY A 15 -17.39 5.04 3.72
C GLY A 15 -16.93 6.37 3.14
N ALA A 16 -15.66 6.74 3.35
CA ALA A 16 -15.08 7.97 2.83
C ALA A 16 -15.08 8.04 1.29
N SER A 17 -14.95 6.89 0.61
CA SER A 17 -15.01 6.83 -0.87
C SER A 17 -16.37 7.19 -1.44
N PHE A 18 -17.45 6.87 -0.72
CA PHE A 18 -18.84 7.02 -1.20
C PHE A 18 -19.59 8.22 -0.59
N VAL A 19 -18.94 8.99 0.31
CA VAL A 19 -19.51 10.23 0.86
C VAL A 19 -19.73 11.29 -0.23
N ASP A 20 -18.83 11.38 -1.21
CA ASP A 20 -19.01 12.25 -2.39
C ASP A 20 -18.93 11.45 -3.69
N PRO A 21 -20.00 11.46 -4.53
CA PRO A 21 -19.98 10.79 -5.82
C PRO A 21 -18.87 11.28 -6.78
N HIS A 22 -18.39 12.52 -6.65
CA HIS A 22 -17.30 13.05 -7.48
C HIS A 22 -15.93 12.51 -7.07
N PHE A 23 -15.79 12.00 -5.84
CA PHE A 23 -14.51 11.45 -5.40
C PHE A 23 -14.10 10.19 -6.17
N TYR A 24 -15.08 9.45 -6.72
CA TYR A 24 -14.80 8.36 -7.63
C TYR A 24 -14.08 8.82 -8.90
N GLU A 25 -14.40 10.02 -9.40
CA GLU A 25 -13.70 10.61 -10.55
C GLU A 25 -12.25 10.95 -10.17
N ASP A 26 -12.02 11.49 -8.97
CA ASP A 26 -10.66 11.76 -8.47
C ASP A 26 -9.82 10.47 -8.36
N LEU A 27 -10.41 9.40 -7.82
CA LEU A 27 -9.77 8.08 -7.72
C LEU A 27 -9.47 7.50 -9.10
N TRP A 28 -10.39 7.66 -10.05
CA TRP A 28 -10.20 7.22 -11.42
C TRP A 28 -9.06 7.99 -12.11
N GLN A 29 -9.04 9.31 -11.97
CA GLN A 29 -7.99 10.16 -12.51
C GLN A 29 -6.64 9.84 -11.87
N LEU A 30 -6.59 9.63 -10.55
CA LEU A 30 -5.38 9.18 -9.86
C LEU A 30 -4.85 7.89 -10.50
N LYS A 31 -5.71 6.88 -10.67
CA LYS A 31 -5.33 5.60 -11.29
C LYS A 31 -4.78 5.80 -12.70
N ASP A 32 -5.49 6.56 -13.54
CA ASP A 32 -5.09 6.80 -14.94
C ASP A 32 -3.76 7.57 -15.03
N THR A 33 -3.53 8.57 -14.16
CA THR A 33 -2.28 9.34 -14.12
C THR A 33 -1.09 8.47 -13.71
N TRP A 34 -1.28 7.50 -12.80
CA TRP A 34 -0.20 6.63 -12.32
C TRP A 34 0.05 5.40 -13.19
N MET A 35 -0.93 4.96 -13.99
CA MET A 35 -0.83 3.73 -14.79
C MET A 35 0.41 3.66 -15.70
N PRO A 36 0.86 4.74 -16.38
CA PRO A 36 2.07 4.69 -17.19
C PRO A 36 3.34 4.39 -16.37
N ALA A 37 3.45 4.95 -15.16
CA ALA A 37 4.57 4.69 -14.27
C ALA A 37 4.53 3.25 -13.74
N VAL A 38 3.34 2.74 -13.41
CA VAL A 38 3.15 1.32 -13.04
C VAL A 38 3.56 0.40 -14.19
N ALA A 39 3.15 0.70 -15.42
CA ALA A 39 3.53 -0.08 -16.59
C ALA A 39 5.06 -0.06 -16.82
N ASN A 40 5.72 1.11 -16.66
CA ASN A 40 7.18 1.19 -16.73
C ASN A 40 7.87 0.42 -15.58
N LEU A 41 7.27 0.35 -14.41
CA LEU A 41 7.78 -0.43 -13.29
C LEU A 41 7.71 -1.94 -13.56
N VAL A 42 6.60 -2.42 -14.13
CA VAL A 42 6.33 -3.85 -14.34
C VAL A 42 6.98 -4.39 -15.61
N ASP A 43 6.81 -3.69 -16.74
CA ASP A 43 7.23 -4.16 -18.07
C ASP A 43 8.47 -3.41 -18.60
N GLY A 44 8.91 -2.36 -17.89
CA GLY A 44 10.01 -1.50 -18.29
C GLY A 44 11.24 -1.62 -17.38
N ASP A 45 11.99 -0.52 -17.28
CA ASP A 45 13.20 -0.39 -16.47
C ASP A 45 12.96 0.27 -15.11
N GLY A 46 11.72 0.65 -14.80
CA GLY A 46 11.33 1.35 -13.60
C GLY A 46 11.97 2.73 -13.44
N GLN A 47 12.54 3.33 -14.51
CA GLN A 47 13.22 4.63 -14.45
C GLN A 47 12.32 5.81 -14.82
N MET A 48 11.05 5.58 -15.15
CA MET A 48 10.11 6.68 -15.40
C MET A 48 10.03 7.58 -14.16
N PRO A 49 10.30 8.89 -14.30
CA PRO A 49 10.21 9.81 -13.19
C PRO A 49 8.75 10.00 -12.79
N ILE A 50 8.50 10.03 -11.48
CA ILE A 50 7.21 10.44 -10.91
C ILE A 50 7.02 11.92 -11.24
N SER A 51 5.93 12.26 -11.91
CA SER A 51 5.63 13.65 -12.26
C SER A 51 5.03 14.43 -11.08
N ASP A 52 5.05 15.76 -11.17
CA ASP A 52 4.35 16.63 -10.21
C ASP A 52 2.84 16.31 -10.19
N GLU A 53 2.23 16.07 -11.36
CA GLU A 53 0.81 15.71 -11.45
C GLU A 53 0.49 14.40 -10.70
N MET A 54 1.35 13.38 -10.83
CA MET A 54 1.20 12.13 -10.08
C MET A 54 1.20 12.38 -8.56
N GLN A 55 2.16 13.18 -8.09
CA GLN A 55 2.27 13.54 -6.68
C GLN A 55 1.06 14.36 -6.19
N ASP A 56 0.66 15.38 -6.93
CA ASP A 56 -0.44 16.27 -6.56
C ASP A 56 -1.78 15.52 -6.46
N ARG A 57 -2.05 14.61 -7.40
CA ARG A 57 -3.25 13.77 -7.35
C ARG A 57 -3.25 12.82 -6.17
N LEU A 58 -2.09 12.20 -5.88
CA LEU A 58 -1.95 11.31 -4.72
C LEU A 58 -2.24 12.08 -3.43
N LEU A 59 -1.60 13.25 -3.25
CA LEU A 59 -1.79 14.07 -2.06
C LEU A 59 -3.23 14.59 -1.93
N SER A 60 -3.88 14.92 -3.04
CA SER A 60 -5.29 15.38 -3.04
C SER A 60 -6.25 14.27 -2.59
N VAL A 61 -6.06 13.05 -3.07
CA VAL A 61 -6.86 11.89 -2.65
C VAL A 61 -6.61 11.54 -1.18
N LEU A 62 -5.36 11.55 -0.73
CA LEU A 62 -5.02 11.30 0.68
C LEU A 62 -5.62 12.36 1.61
N LEU A 63 -5.56 13.65 1.22
CA LEU A 63 -6.18 14.73 1.98
C LEU A 63 -7.69 14.53 2.12
N ARG A 64 -8.34 14.04 1.06
CA ARG A 64 -9.78 13.79 1.06
C ARG A 64 -10.16 12.68 2.05
N PHE A 65 -9.44 11.56 2.02
CA PHE A 65 -9.60 10.52 3.04
C PHE A 65 -9.29 11.03 4.45
N GLN A 66 -8.37 11.98 4.61
CA GLN A 66 -8.12 12.60 5.92
C GLN A 66 -9.27 13.52 6.37
N LEU A 67 -9.95 14.22 5.46
CA LEU A 67 -11.06 15.12 5.81
C LEU A 67 -12.34 14.35 6.15
N ASP A 68 -12.67 13.35 5.34
CA ASP A 68 -13.94 12.62 5.43
C ASP A 68 -13.83 11.29 6.19
N GLY A 69 -12.61 10.88 6.53
CA GLY A 69 -12.31 9.62 7.20
C GLY A 69 -12.43 9.64 8.73
N SER A 70 -12.48 8.43 9.29
CA SER A 70 -12.39 8.21 10.74
C SER A 70 -11.07 8.74 11.32
N ALA A 71 -11.00 8.88 12.65
CA ALA A 71 -9.75 9.26 13.32
C ALA A 71 -8.65 8.22 13.05
N SER A 72 -9.01 6.93 13.01
CA SER A 72 -8.09 5.83 12.71
C SER A 72 -7.54 5.93 11.29
N LEU A 73 -8.40 6.20 10.30
CA LEU A 73 -7.98 6.36 8.90
C LEU A 73 -7.05 7.57 8.73
N ARG A 74 -7.40 8.71 9.35
CA ARG A 74 -6.53 9.90 9.38
C ARG A 74 -5.14 9.62 9.94
N GLN A 75 -5.09 8.96 11.09
CA GLN A 75 -3.85 8.61 11.77
C GLN A 75 -3.00 7.69 10.89
N ALA A 76 -3.60 6.66 10.31
CA ALA A 76 -2.92 5.72 9.43
C ALA A 76 -2.33 6.43 8.20
N ILE A 77 -3.11 7.26 7.51
CA ILE A 77 -2.62 8.02 6.35
C ILE A 77 -1.45 8.93 6.74
N GLU A 78 -1.53 9.62 7.88
CA GLU A 78 -0.46 10.52 8.29
C GLU A 78 0.84 9.77 8.59
N VAL A 79 0.75 8.66 9.33
CA VAL A 79 1.90 7.81 9.66
C VAL A 79 2.55 7.26 8.40
N GLU A 80 1.76 6.67 7.50
CA GLU A 80 2.27 6.04 6.28
C GLU A 80 2.83 7.06 5.29
N ARG A 81 2.19 8.23 5.16
CA ARG A 81 2.68 9.33 4.32
C ARG A 81 4.06 9.80 4.76
N GLN A 82 4.28 9.92 6.08
CA GLN A 82 5.58 10.29 6.64
C GLN A 82 6.61 9.17 6.49
N ALA A 83 6.24 7.93 6.80
CA ALA A 83 7.13 6.77 6.71
C ALA A 83 7.64 6.56 5.28
N LEU A 84 6.76 6.65 4.29
CA LEU A 84 7.10 6.49 2.88
C LEU A 84 7.70 7.76 2.25
N GLY A 85 7.68 8.90 2.96
CA GLY A 85 8.23 10.16 2.47
C GLY A 85 7.50 10.70 1.23
N LEU A 86 6.18 10.47 1.14
CA LEU A 86 5.38 10.74 -0.08
C LEU A 86 5.32 12.23 -0.47
N ASN A 87 5.65 13.14 0.44
CA ASN A 87 5.59 14.58 0.20
C ASN A 87 6.67 15.09 -0.79
N GLN A 88 7.69 14.29 -1.10
CA GLN A 88 8.84 14.70 -1.92
C GLN A 88 9.33 13.55 -2.82
N ILE A 89 8.42 13.03 -3.63
CA ILE A 89 8.68 11.90 -4.53
C ILE A 89 8.77 12.30 -6.00
N SER A 90 8.27 13.48 -6.36
CA SER A 90 8.40 14.02 -7.72
C SER A 90 9.86 14.05 -8.18
N GLY A 91 10.06 13.70 -9.44
CA GLY A 91 11.37 13.57 -10.09
C GLY A 91 12.15 12.30 -9.72
N ARG A 92 11.73 11.53 -8.70
CA ARG A 92 12.33 10.22 -8.39
C ARG A 92 11.85 9.18 -9.41
N PRO A 93 12.68 8.20 -9.78
CA PRO A 93 12.22 7.09 -10.61
C PRO A 93 11.16 6.28 -9.87
N ILE A 94 10.19 5.71 -10.58
CA ILE A 94 9.11 4.91 -9.99
C ILE A 94 9.64 3.70 -9.19
N SER A 95 10.76 3.11 -9.63
CA SER A 95 11.46 2.05 -8.89
C SER A 95 11.93 2.47 -7.49
N TRP A 96 12.10 3.77 -7.23
CA TRP A 96 12.41 4.25 -5.88
C TRP A 96 11.26 3.95 -4.91
N LEU A 97 10.00 4.04 -5.32
CA LEU A 97 8.86 3.69 -4.46
C LEU A 97 8.84 2.19 -4.15
N GLN A 98 9.17 1.34 -5.13
CA GLN A 98 9.31 -0.10 -4.90
C GLN A 98 10.43 -0.38 -3.88
N GLN A 99 11.62 0.18 -4.07
CA GLN A 99 12.73 0.03 -3.12
C GLN A 99 12.38 0.59 -1.74
N ARG A 100 11.63 1.71 -1.70
CA ARG A 100 11.16 2.29 -0.44
C ARG A 100 10.21 1.33 0.27
N TRP A 101 9.26 0.75 -0.46
CA TRP A 101 8.33 -0.27 0.04
C TRP A 101 9.05 -1.53 0.56
N GLU A 102 10.03 -2.03 -0.19
CA GLU A 102 10.85 -3.20 0.17
C GLU A 102 11.74 -2.93 1.39
N SER A 103 12.25 -1.69 1.54
CA SER A 103 13.09 -1.28 2.68
C SER A 103 12.30 -0.92 3.94
N THR A 104 10.98 -0.82 3.85
CA THR A 104 10.13 -0.73 5.05
C THR A 104 10.17 -2.08 5.77
N PRO A 105 9.98 -2.13 7.11
CA PRO A 105 9.95 -3.39 7.88
C PRO A 105 8.94 -4.43 7.35
N LEU A 106 8.00 -3.97 6.51
CA LEU A 106 7.13 -4.69 5.59
C LEU A 106 7.60 -6.04 5.06
N GLN A 107 8.84 -6.13 4.57
CA GLN A 107 9.33 -7.35 3.93
C GLN A 107 9.97 -8.33 4.92
N ILE A 108 10.34 -7.86 6.12
CA ILE A 108 10.98 -8.67 7.15
C ILE A 108 9.97 -9.60 7.84
N ASP A 109 8.68 -9.25 7.84
CA ASP A 109 7.58 -10.08 8.38
C ASP A 109 6.80 -10.88 7.31
N GLY A 110 7.47 -11.26 6.22
CA GLY A 110 7.08 -12.43 5.43
C GLY A 110 6.13 -12.20 4.26
N PHE A 111 6.70 -11.83 3.10
CA PHE A 111 6.19 -12.29 1.80
C PHE A 111 6.95 -13.53 1.28
N GLU A 112 7.92 -14.05 2.05
CA GLU A 112 8.60 -15.30 1.77
C GLU A 112 8.01 -16.47 2.60
N SER A 113 7.43 -17.42 1.87
CA SER A 113 7.17 -18.82 2.23
C SER A 113 5.98 -19.17 3.14
N VAL A 114 4.80 -19.34 2.51
CA VAL A 114 3.96 -20.52 2.79
C VAL A 114 4.35 -21.60 1.79
N GLY A 115 5.58 -22.11 1.92
CA GLY A 115 6.13 -23.19 1.12
C GLY A 115 7.02 -24.06 2.01
N ASP A 116 6.62 -25.31 2.22
CA ASP A 116 7.29 -26.32 3.04
C ASP A 116 7.33 -26.06 4.55
N ALA A 117 6.18 -26.27 5.19
CA ALA A 117 6.22 -26.89 6.51
C ALA A 117 6.63 -28.38 6.32
N PRO A 118 7.77 -28.84 6.86
CA PRO A 118 8.09 -30.27 6.84
C PRO A 118 7.05 -31.03 7.64
N ALA A 119 6.53 -32.11 7.04
CA ALA A 119 5.50 -32.98 7.58
C ALA A 119 5.85 -33.48 8.99
N THR A 120 5.14 -33.01 10.02
CA THR A 120 5.16 -33.66 11.33
C THR A 120 4.34 -34.94 11.24
N THR A 121 5.03 -36.06 11.04
CA THR A 121 4.43 -37.39 11.23
C THR A 121 4.15 -37.56 12.73
N PRO A 122 2.93 -37.88 13.16
CA PRO A 122 2.65 -38.11 14.58
C PRO A 122 3.37 -39.40 15.01
N THR A 123 4.37 -39.25 15.88
CA THR A 123 5.01 -40.38 16.56
C THR A 123 4.05 -40.90 17.62
N ALA A 124 3.56 -42.13 17.44
CA ALA A 124 2.75 -42.82 18.43
C ALA A 124 3.57 -43.04 19.72
N PRO A 125 2.98 -42.89 20.93
CA PRO A 125 3.68 -43.19 22.16
C PRO A 125 3.83 -44.71 22.30
N ALA A 126 5.06 -45.19 22.16
CA ALA A 126 5.44 -46.52 22.61
C ALA A 126 5.63 -46.47 24.14
N GLY A 127 4.73 -47.15 24.85
CA GLY A 127 4.99 -47.62 26.21
C GLY A 127 4.03 -47.09 27.26
N MET A 128 3.03 -47.90 27.62
CA MET A 128 2.75 -48.27 29.01
C MET A 128 2.08 -49.66 29.04
N GLN A 129 2.85 -50.62 29.56
CA GLN A 129 2.51 -51.95 30.11
C GLN A 129 2.08 -53.07 29.16
#